data_AF-A0A520I143-F1
#
_entry.id   AF-A0A520I143-F1
#
_cell.length_a   1.000
_cell.length_b   1.000
_cell.length_c   1.000
_cell.angle_alpha   90.00
_cell.angle_beta   90.00
_cell.angle_gamma   90.00
#
_symmetry.space_group_name_H-M   'P 1'
#
loop_
_entity.id
_entity.type
_entity.pdbx_description
1 polymer ?
#
loop_
_entity_poly.entity_id
_entity_poly.type
_entity_poly.pdbx_seq_one_letter_code
_entity_poly.pdbx_strand_id
1 'polypeptide(L)'
;MATHVTTGLAPVDEAHLGKTPTRLSWGAIFAGVVIAVAVQLVLGILGAGIGLTMVDPVAGTTPGAAGFGIGAGIYWLITTILALGAGGYAAARVAGVHDRFDALVHGLVVWGVTLILTLY
;
A
#
# COMPACT_ATOMS: atom_id res chain seq x y z
N MET A 1 58.21 6.34 -40.18
CA MET A 1 57.23 5.24 -40.11
C MET A 1 56.53 5.37 -38.77
N ALA A 2 55.39 6.06 -38.70
CA ALA A 2 54.68 6.33 -37.46
C ALA A 2 53.75 5.16 -37.13
N THR A 3 53.97 4.50 -36.00
CA THR A 3 53.06 3.48 -35.48
C THR A 3 51.86 4.17 -34.86
N HIS A 4 50.71 4.10 -35.53
CA HIS A 4 49.42 4.46 -34.96
C HIS A 4 49.11 3.49 -33.81
N VAL A 5 49.26 3.97 -32.57
CA VAL A 5 48.72 3.30 -31.39
C VAL A 5 47.23 3.60 -31.35
N THR A 6 46.42 2.72 -31.96
CA THR A 6 44.98 2.70 -31.71
C THR A 6 44.78 2.11 -30.33
N THR A 7 44.69 2.98 -29.32
CA THR A 7 44.29 2.61 -27.96
C THR A 7 42.95 1.90 -28.08
N GLY A 8 42.93 0.61 -27.75
CA GLY A 8 41.70 -0.16 -27.71
C GLY A 8 40.72 0.51 -26.78
N LEU A 9 39.70 1.15 -27.36
CA LEU A 9 38.44 1.42 -26.67
C LEU A 9 37.79 0.05 -26.45
N ALA A 10 38.28 -0.68 -25.44
CA ALA A 10 37.42 -1.66 -24.81
C ALA A 10 36.17 -0.89 -24.36
N PRO A 11 34.95 -1.32 -24.68
CA PRO A 11 33.75 -0.73 -24.12
C PRO A 11 33.66 -1.12 -22.64
N VAL A 12 34.58 -0.62 -21.80
CA VAL A 12 34.51 -0.71 -20.34
C VAL A 12 33.38 0.16 -19.78
N ASP A 13 32.86 1.07 -20.59
CA ASP A 13 31.70 1.91 -20.27
C ASP A 13 30.35 1.19 -20.47
N GLU A 14 30.29 0.09 -21.23
CA GLU A 14 29.02 -0.65 -21.42
C GLU A 14 28.66 -1.54 -20.22
N ALA A 15 29.66 -2.02 -19.47
CA ALA A 15 29.43 -2.85 -18.27
C ALA A 15 28.93 -2.05 -17.06
N HIS A 16 29.05 -0.71 -17.09
CA HIS A 16 28.60 0.22 -16.05
C HIS A 16 27.43 1.11 -16.51
N LEU A 17 26.65 0.67 -17.51
CA LEU A 17 25.23 1.04 -17.60
C LEU A 17 24.51 0.45 -16.39
N GLY A 18 24.88 0.94 -15.20
CA GLY A 18 24.26 0.64 -13.94
C GLY A 18 22.79 0.91 -14.17
N LYS A 19 21.98 -0.14 -14.03
CA LYS A 19 20.54 0.05 -13.91
C LYS A 19 20.37 1.11 -12.83
N THR A 20 19.99 2.32 -13.24
CA THR A 20 19.68 3.39 -12.31
C THR A 20 18.72 2.78 -11.29
N PRO A 21 19.04 2.76 -9.99
CA PRO A 21 18.18 2.12 -9.02
C PRO A 21 16.77 2.67 -9.20
N THR A 22 15.83 1.80 -9.55
CA THR A 22 14.45 2.21 -9.80
C THR A 22 13.91 2.74 -8.48
N ARG A 23 13.61 4.04 -8.45
CA ARG A 23 13.07 4.70 -7.25
C ARG A 23 11.75 4.10 -6.78
N LEU A 24 11.05 3.35 -7.66
CA LEU A 24 9.81 2.66 -7.39
C LEU A 24 10.01 1.13 -7.49
N SER A 25 9.74 0.41 -6.40
CA SER A 25 9.72 -1.05 -6.39
C SER A 25 8.28 -1.56 -6.51
N TRP A 26 7.90 -1.99 -7.73
CA TRP A 26 6.57 -2.55 -7.99
C TRP A 26 6.28 -3.79 -7.15
N GLY A 27 7.26 -4.67 -6.94
CA GLY A 27 7.10 -5.84 -6.07
C GLY A 27 6.77 -5.45 -4.62
N ALA A 28 7.38 -4.38 -4.12
CA ALA A 28 7.10 -3.87 -2.78
C ALA A 28 5.71 -3.22 -2.69
N ILE A 29 5.27 -2.52 -3.73
CA ILE A 29 3.91 -1.97 -3.83
C ILE A 29 2.88 -3.10 -3.77
N PHE A 30 3.04 -4.15 -4.57
CA PHE A 30 2.12 -5.29 -4.54
C PHE A 30 2.08 -5.97 -3.18
N ALA A 31 3.24 -6.19 -2.54
CA ALA A 31 3.29 -6.72 -1.18
C ALA A 31 2.55 -5.82 -0.18
N GLY A 32 2.72 -4.49 -0.28
CA GLY A 32 2.00 -3.51 0.54
C GLY A 32 0.49 -3.53 0.32
N VAL A 33 0.04 -3.64 -0.93
CA VAL A 33 -1.40 -3.76 -1.28
C VAL A 33 -1.99 -5.03 -0.66
N VAL A 34 -1.31 -6.17 -0.76
CA VAL A 34 -1.76 -7.42 -0.15
C VAL A 34 -1.92 -7.27 1.37
N ILE A 35 -0.97 -6.60 2.03
CA ILE A 35 -1.04 -6.33 3.47
C ILE A 35 -2.19 -5.38 3.80
N ALA A 36 -2.39 -4.31 3.04
CA ALA A 36 -3.51 -3.39 3.24
C ALA A 36 -4.85 -4.13 3.13
N VAL A 37 -5.03 -4.96 2.09
CA VAL A 37 -6.24 -5.75 1.90
C VAL A 37 -6.44 -6.75 3.05
N ALA A 38 -5.38 -7.45 3.47
CA ALA A 38 -5.46 -8.39 4.58
C ALA A 38 -5.89 -7.71 5.89
N VAL A 39 -5.30 -6.56 6.22
CA VAL A 39 -5.67 -5.78 7.40
C VAL A 39 -7.11 -5.28 7.30
N GLN A 40 -7.52 -4.77 6.14
CA GLN A 40 -8.89 -4.31 5.90
C GLN A 40 -9.90 -5.46 6.07
N LEU A 41 -9.60 -6.67 5.60
CA LEU A 41 -10.48 -7.83 5.75
C LEU A 41 -10.64 -8.24 7.21
N VAL A 42 -9.54 -8.31 7.96
CA VAL A 42 -9.56 -8.65 9.39
C VAL A 42 -10.40 -7.63 10.18
N LEU A 43 -10.16 -6.34 9.94
CA LEU A 43 -10.93 -5.27 10.56
C LEU A 43 -12.39 -5.26 10.07
N GLY A 44 -12.65 -5.58 8.82
CA GLY A 44 -14.00 -5.69 8.27
C GLY A 44 -14.81 -6.79 8.95
N ILE A 45 -14.22 -7.97 9.17
CA ILE A 45 -14.87 -9.07 9.89
C ILE A 45 -15.14 -8.68 11.35
N LEU A 46 -14.17 -8.03 12.00
CA LEU A 46 -14.34 -7.53 13.36
C LEU A 46 -15.48 -6.50 13.44
N GLY A 47 -15.51 -5.53 12.52
CA GLY A 47 -16.54 -4.51 12.43
C GLY A 47 -17.92 -5.08 12.15
N ALA A 48 -18.01 -6.09 11.28
CA ALA A 48 -19.24 -6.82 11.02
C ALA A 48 -19.74 -7.53 12.29
N GLY A 49 -18.85 -8.17 13.04
CA GLY A 49 -19.17 -8.78 14.33
C GLY A 49 -19.72 -7.76 15.34
N ILE A 50 -19.03 -6.63 15.50
CA ILE A 50 -19.46 -5.52 16.37
C ILE A 50 -20.84 -4.99 15.92
N GLY A 51 -21.02 -4.74 14.62
CA GLY A 51 -22.30 -4.26 14.07
C GLY A 51 -23.45 -5.22 14.33
N LEU A 52 -23.21 -6.54 14.23
CA LEU A 52 -24.23 -7.55 14.49
C LEU A 52 -24.66 -7.58 15.96
N THR A 53 -23.75 -7.33 16.90
CA THR A 53 -24.10 -7.26 18.34
C THR A 53 -24.97 -6.05 18.70
N MET A 54 -25.03 -5.04 17.84
CA MET A 54 -25.83 -3.83 18.04
C MET A 54 -27.28 -4.01 17.56
N VAL A 55 -27.59 -5.08 16.82
CA VAL A 55 -28.92 -5.35 16.29
C VAL A 55 -29.66 -6.30 17.23
N ASP A 56 -30.80 -5.86 17.76
CA ASP A 56 -31.70 -6.70 18.55
C ASP A 56 -33.02 -6.92 17.78
N PRO A 57 -33.21 -8.12 17.19
CA PRO A 57 -34.41 -8.45 16.44
C PRO A 57 -35.61 -8.83 17.33
N VAL A 58 -35.40 -9.09 18.63
CA VAL A 58 -36.45 -9.61 19.53
C VAL A 58 -37.00 -8.51 20.43
N ALA A 59 -36.13 -7.75 21.10
CA ALA A 59 -36.57 -6.67 21.99
C ALA A 59 -36.80 -5.34 21.24
N GLY A 60 -36.41 -5.25 19.96
CA GLY A 60 -36.61 -4.05 19.15
C GLY A 60 -35.79 -2.85 19.60
N THR A 61 -34.75 -3.05 20.42
CA THR A 61 -33.85 -2.01 20.93
C THR A 61 -32.74 -1.62 19.94
N THR A 62 -32.87 -2.04 18.68
CA THR A 62 -31.93 -1.74 17.60
C THR A 62 -31.76 -0.21 17.46
N PRO A 63 -30.52 0.31 17.45
CA PRO A 63 -30.26 1.74 17.24
C PRO A 63 -30.89 2.25 15.94
N GLY A 64 -31.37 3.49 15.96
CA GLY A 64 -31.92 4.13 14.76
C GLY A 64 -30.91 4.14 13.61
N ALA A 65 -31.42 4.00 12.37
CA ALA A 65 -30.59 3.84 11.17
C ALA A 65 -29.51 4.93 10.99
N ALA A 66 -29.80 6.17 11.39
CA ALA A 66 -28.84 7.27 11.34
C ALA A 66 -27.66 7.07 12.31
N GLY A 67 -27.93 6.67 13.56
CA GLY A 67 -26.88 6.44 14.57
C GLY A 67 -26.01 5.23 14.20
N PHE A 68 -26.63 4.16 13.72
CA PHE A 68 -25.93 2.99 13.21
C PHE A 68 -25.04 3.33 12.02
N GLY A 69 -25.56 4.10 11.05
CA GLY A 69 -24.83 4.53 9.86
C GLY A 69 -23.62 5.41 10.17
N ILE A 70 -23.75 6.36 11.11
CA ILE A 70 -22.63 7.21 11.55
C ILE A 70 -21.54 6.35 12.20
N GLY A 71 -21.91 5.43 13.09
CA GLY A 71 -20.95 4.52 13.73
C GLY A 71 -20.20 3.66 12.71
N ALA A 72 -20.93 3.08 11.74
CA ALA A 72 -20.34 2.29 10.66
C ALA A 72 -19.39 3.12 9.78
N GLY A 73 -19.78 4.36 9.44
CA GLY A 73 -18.95 5.26 8.64
C GLY A 73 -17.65 5.66 9.35
N ILE A 74 -17.71 6.00 10.64
CA ILE A 74 -16.53 6.31 11.45
C ILE A 74 -15.62 5.08 11.55
N TYR A 75 -16.19 3.91 11.84
CA TYR A 75 -15.45 2.66 11.92
C TYR A 75 -14.70 2.39 10.61
N TRP A 76 -15.42 2.44 9.48
CA TRP A 76 -14.86 2.20 8.16
C TRP A 76 -13.71 3.16 7.82
N LEU A 77 -13.84 4.45 8.16
CA LEU A 77 -12.79 5.44 7.93
C LEU A 77 -11.52 5.10 8.74
N ILE A 78 -11.67 4.78 10.02
CA ILE A 78 -10.56 4.43 10.91
C ILE A 78 -9.85 3.19 10.38
N THR A 79 -10.59 2.12 10.07
CA THR A 79 -10.00 0.87 9.60
C THR A 79 -9.29 1.04 8.27
N THR A 80 -9.83 1.85 7.37
CA THR A 80 -9.23 2.17 6.07
C THR A 80 -7.90 2.89 6.23
N ILE A 81 -7.83 3.88 7.13
CA ILE A 81 -6.57 4.58 7.44
C ILE A 81 -5.53 3.60 8.01
N LEU A 82 -5.93 2.72 8.94
CA LEU A 82 -5.04 1.73 9.53
C LEU A 82 -4.51 0.74 8.49
N ALA A 83 -5.39 0.22 7.62
CA ALA A 83 -5.04 -0.71 6.56
C ALA A 83 -4.04 -0.10 5.57
N LEU A 84 -4.32 1.11 5.10
CA LEU A 84 -3.46 1.83 4.15
C LEU A 84 -2.11 2.21 4.79
N GLY A 85 -2.11 2.63 6.05
CA GLY A 85 -0.89 2.90 6.80
C GLY A 85 0.00 1.66 6.94
N ALA A 86 -0.60 0.51 7.27
CA ALA A 86 0.12 -0.76 7.38
C ALA A 86 0.71 -1.21 6.03
N GLY A 87 -0.09 -1.17 4.97
CA GLY A 87 0.37 -1.54 3.62
C GLY A 87 1.45 -0.61 3.07
N GLY A 88 1.29 0.71 3.27
CA GLY A 88 2.29 1.69 2.85
C GLY A 88 3.61 1.56 3.61
N TYR A 89 3.54 1.33 4.93
CA TYR A 89 4.74 1.05 5.74
C TYR A 89 5.44 -0.22 5.26
N ALA A 90 4.70 -1.30 5.02
CA ALA A 90 5.27 -2.55 4.54
C ALA A 90 5.94 -2.39 3.17
N ALA A 91 5.31 -1.68 2.23
CA ALA A 91 5.90 -1.40 0.92
C ALA A 91 7.22 -0.62 1.04
N ALA A 92 7.28 0.41 1.89
CA ALA A 92 8.52 1.17 2.11
C ALA A 92 9.64 0.28 2.68
N ARG A 93 9.30 -0.64 3.61
CA ARG A 93 10.28 -1.56 4.21
C ARG A 93 10.79 -2.61 3.22
N VAL A 94 9.90 -3.21 2.43
CA VAL A 94 10.28 -4.21 1.41
C VAL A 94 11.08 -3.58 0.27
N ALA A 95 10.82 -2.32 -0.05
CA ALA A 95 11.58 -1.58 -1.06
C ALA A 95 12.99 -1.16 -0.61
N GLY A 96 13.37 -1.39 0.66
CA GLY A 96 14.69 -0.99 1.17
C GLY A 96 14.91 0.53 1.17
N VAL A 97 13.83 1.30 1.28
CA VAL A 97 13.87 2.76 1.16
C VAL A 97 14.53 3.39 2.40
N HIS A 98 15.52 4.26 2.16
CA HIS A 98 16.21 5.01 3.21
C HIS A 98 15.76 6.48 3.29
N ASP A 99 15.18 7.00 2.20
CA ASP A 99 14.66 8.38 2.13
C ASP A 99 13.17 8.44 2.53
N ARG A 100 12.79 9.42 3.33
CA ARG A 100 11.39 9.58 3.79
C ARG A 100 10.44 9.88 2.63
N PHE A 101 10.88 10.59 1.60
CA PHE A 101 10.07 10.94 0.45
C PHE A 101 9.73 9.70 -0.38
N ASP A 102 10.73 8.85 -0.64
CA ASP A 102 10.53 7.59 -1.38
C ASP A 102 9.58 6.65 -0.62
N ALA A 103 9.57 6.69 0.72
CA ALA A 103 8.66 5.89 1.55
C ALA A 103 7.20 6.40 1.43
N LEU A 104 7.02 7.73 1.42
CA LEU A 104 5.73 8.36 1.18
C LEU A 104 5.20 8.04 -0.22
N VAL A 105 6.06 8.04 -1.24
CA VAL A 105 5.68 7.68 -2.61
C VAL A 105 5.20 6.22 -2.70
N HIS A 106 5.90 5.27 -2.09
CA HIS A 106 5.44 3.87 -2.06
C HIS A 106 4.09 3.74 -1.35
N GLY A 107 3.91 4.43 -0.22
CA GLY A 107 2.63 4.47 0.48
C GLY A 107 1.50 5.07 -0.37
N LEU A 108 1.76 6.17 -1.08
CA LEU A 108 0.79 6.82 -1.96
C LEU A 108 0.41 5.95 -3.16
N VAL A 109 1.37 5.19 -3.71
CA VAL A 109 1.08 4.26 -4.81
C VAL A 109 0.29 3.06 -4.30
N VAL A 110 0.61 2.49 -3.13
CA VAL A 110 -0.23 1.46 -2.48
C VAL A 110 -1.66 1.98 -2.29
N TRP A 111 -1.80 3.22 -1.83
CA TRP A 111 -3.10 3.88 -1.69
C TRP A 111 -3.86 3.97 -3.01
N GLY A 112 -3.22 4.47 -4.07
CA GLY A 112 -3.84 4.60 -5.39
C GLY A 112 -4.26 3.25 -5.97
N VAL A 113 -3.41 2.22 -5.88
CA VAL A 113 -3.73 0.87 -6.37
C VAL A 113 -4.91 0.27 -5.59
N THR A 114 -4.94 0.46 -4.27
CA THR A 114 -6.04 -0.03 -3.42
C THR A 114 -7.36 0.65 -3.78
N LEU A 115 -7.36 1.96 -4.08
CA LEU A 115 -8.55 2.65 -4.56
C LEU A 115 -9.05 2.12 -5.90
N ILE A 116 -8.15 1.89 -6.86
CA ILE A 116 -8.52 1.32 -8.16
C ILE A 116 -9.20 -0.04 -7.96
N LEU A 117 -8.63 -0.92 -7.12
CA LEU A 117 -9.20 -2.23 -6.83
C LEU A 117 -10.55 -2.18 -6.09
N THR A 118 -10.84 -1.10 -5.37
CA THR A 118 -12.08 -0.96 -4.61
C THR A 118 -13.19 -0.31 -5.43
N LEU A 119 -12.84 0.54 -6.41
CA LEU A 119 -13.78 1.33 -7.19
C LEU A 119 -14.20 0.69 -8.52
N TYR A 120 -13.46 -0.32 -9.00
CA TYR A 120 -13.72 -1.05 -10.25
C TYR A 120 -13.92 -2.54 -9.97
#